data_AF-A0A383D234-F1
#
_entry.id   AF-A0A383D234-F1
#
_cell.length_a   1.000
_cell.length_b   1.000
_cell.length_c   1.000
_cell.angle_alpha   90.00
_cell.angle_beta   90.00
_cell.angle_gamma   90.00
#
_symmetry.space_group_name_H-M   'P 1'
#
loop_
_entity.id
_entity.type
_entity.pdbx_description
1 polymer ?
#
loop_
_entity_poly.entity_id
_entity_poly.type
_entity_poly.pdbx_seq_one_letter_code
_entity_poly.pdbx_strand_id
1 'polypeptide(L)' 'MTENLEIDCKDCNATFRIKHNLNLARYEIGFCSFCGSEDIDMEDEYDEEEESEDYY' A
#
# COMPACT_ATOMS: atom_id res chain seq x y z
N MET A 1 4.81 0.21 -16.81
CA MET A 1 5.84 0.78 -15.92
C MET A 1 5.99 -0.23 -14.79
N THR A 2 7.22 -0.45 -14.33
CA THR A 2 7.47 -1.47 -13.32
C THR A 2 7.79 -0.71 -12.05
N GLU A 3 6.93 -0.88 -11.07
CA GLU A 3 6.89 -0.10 -9.85
C GLU A 3 7.65 -0.84 -8.76
N ASN A 4 8.33 -0.10 -7.89
CA ASN A 4 9.09 -0.65 -6.77
C ASN A 4 8.58 -0.07 -5.46
N LEU A 5 7.70 -0.80 -4.79
CA LEU A 5 7.13 -0.36 -3.51
C LEU A 5 7.95 -0.91 -2.35
N GLU A 6 8.47 -0.03 -1.50
CA GLU A 6 9.02 -0.40 -0.20
C GLU A 6 7.92 -0.31 0.86
N ILE A 7 7.76 -1.39 1.62
CA ILE A 7 6.68 -1.54 2.60
C ILE A 7 7.31 -1.92 3.94
N ASP A 8 6.95 -1.19 4.98
CA ASP A 8 7.30 -1.48 6.37
C ASP A 8 6.03 -1.85 7.17
N CYS A 9 6.01 -3.03 7.77
CA CYS A 9 4.89 -3.45 8.60
C CYS A 9 5.16 -3.17 10.08
N LYS A 10 4.30 -2.37 10.71
CA LYS A 10 4.43 -1.96 12.12
C LYS A 10 4.10 -3.07 13.11
N ASP A 11 3.37 -4.10 12.68
CA ASP A 11 2.92 -5.19 13.54
C ASP A 11 3.95 -6.32 13.66
N CYS A 12 4.52 -6.78 12.53
CA CYS A 12 5.50 -7.87 12.51
C CYS A 12 6.95 -7.41 12.28
N ASN A 13 7.17 -6.10 12.17
CA ASN A 13 8.47 -5.48 11.90
C ASN A 13 9.17 -6.04 10.64
N ALA A 14 8.38 -6.45 9.65
CA ALA A 14 8.89 -6.91 8.37
C ALA A 14 9.02 -5.71 7.41
N THR A 15 10.22 -5.53 6.87
CA THR A 15 10.49 -4.57 5.79
C THR A 15 10.75 -5.34 4.49
N PHE A 16 9.99 -5.04 3.44
CA PHE A 16 10.05 -5.78 2.18
C PHE A 16 9.78 -4.89 0.97
N ARG A 17 10.18 -5.37 -0.21
CA ARG A 17 10.00 -4.66 -1.48
C ARG A 17 9.17 -5.48 -2.45
N ILE A 18 8.15 -4.87 -3.04
CA ILE A 18 7.35 -5.47 -4.10
C ILE A 18 7.71 -4.81 -5.43
N LYS A 19 8.01 -5.64 -6.43
CA LYS A 19 8.20 -5.22 -7.82
C LYS A 19 7.06 -5.76 -8.66
N HIS A 20 6.21 -4.89 -9.19
CA HIS A 20 5.07 -5.31 -10.02
C HIS A 20 4.87 -4.39 -11.23
N ASN A 21 4.11 -4.88 -12.20
CA ASN A 21 3.66 -4.12 -13.38
C ASN A 21 2.14 -3.89 -13.37
N LEU A 22 1.49 -4.07 -12.22
CA LEU A 22 0.07 -3.78 -12.01
C LEU A 22 -0.19 -2.28 -12.08
N ASN A 23 -1.43 -1.94 -12.48
CA ASN A 23 -1.87 -0.57 -12.55
C ASN A 23 -2.24 -0.07 -11.14
N LEU A 24 -1.48 0.90 -10.63
CA LEU A 24 -1.63 1.46 -9.29
C LEU A 24 -2.98 2.15 -9.06
N ALA A 25 -3.62 2.69 -10.11
CA ALA A 25 -4.97 3.26 -10.01
C ALA A 25 -6.09 2.21 -9.85
N ARG A 26 -5.75 0.90 -9.87
CA ARG A 26 -6.71 -0.20 -9.71
C ARG A 26 -6.24 -1.26 -8.72
N TYR A 27 -5.00 -1.14 -8.24
CA TYR A 27 -4.38 -2.12 -7.39
C TYR A 27 -3.61 -1.40 -6.29
N GLU A 28 -4.18 -1.49 -5.09
CA GLU A 28 -3.57 -1.02 -3.85
C GLU A 28 -3.10 -2.21 -3.01
N ILE A 29 -2.06 -2.01 -2.23
CA ILE A 29 -1.58 -2.99 -1.26
C ILE A 29 -2.08 -2.54 0.11
N GLY A 30 -3.13 -3.17 0.62
CA GLY A 30 -3.69 -2.85 1.93
C GLY A 30 -3.20 -3.73 3.08
N PHE A 31 -2.43 -4.79 2.80
CA PHE A 31 -2.08 -5.79 3.81
C PHE A 31 -0.63 -6.28 3.70
N CYS A 32 -0.05 -6.58 4.85
CA CYS A 32 1.26 -7.22 4.95
C CYS A 32 1.23 -8.67 4.45
N SER A 33 2.13 -9.02 3.52
CA SER A 33 2.28 -10.37 2.97
C SER A 33 2.73 -11.44 3.98
N PHE A 34 3.20 -11.03 5.18
CA PHE A 34 3.75 -11.93 6.19
C PHE A 34 2.76 -12.22 7.32
N CYS A 35 2.18 -11.17 7.92
CA CYS A 35 1.26 -11.30 9.05
C CYS A 35 -0.20 -11.00 8.71
N GLY A 36 -0.47 -10.38 7.55
CA GLY A 36 -1.82 -9.96 7.16
C GLY A 36 -2.33 -8.71 7.87
N SER A 37 -1.49 -7.99 8.60
CA SER A 37 -1.86 -6.70 9.20
C SER A 37 -2.05 -5.62 8.15
N GLU A 38 -3.02 -4.73 8.36
CA GLU A 38 -3.27 -3.51 7.59
C GLU A 38 -2.35 -2.35 8.00
N ASP A 39 -1.66 -2.48 9.14
CA ASP A 39 -0.74 -1.47 9.68
C ASP A 39 0.62 -1.54 8.94
N ILE A 40 0.61 -1.02 7.71
CA ILE A 40 1.77 -0.92 6.84
C ILE A 40 2.05 0.54 6.44
N ASP A 41 3.32 0.87 6.34
CA ASP A 41 3.84 2.16 5.87
C ASP A 41 4.47 1.94 4.50
N MET A 42 4.08 2.74 3.50
CA MET A 42 4.56 2.61 2.12
C MET A 42 5.18 3.93 1.68
N GLU A 43 6.47 3.90 1.34
CA GLU A 43 7.27 5.12 1.06
C GLU A 43 7.18 5.58 -0.42
N ASP A 44 6.03 5.39 -1.10
CA ASP A 44 5.84 5.77 -2.51
C ASP A 44 4.40 6.32 -2.74
N GLU A 45 4.32 7.64 -2.92
CA GLU A 45 3.32 8.52 -3.58
C GLU A 45 1.83 8.11 -3.77
N TYR A 46 1.26 7.20 -2.99
CA TYR A 46 -0.18 6.92 -2.99
C TYR A 46 -0.83 7.33 -1.67
N ASP A 47 -0.71 8.62 -1.39
CA ASP A 47 -1.52 9.31 -0.40
C ASP A 47 -2.55 10.17 -1.18
N GLU A 48 -3.70 9.57 -1.52
CA GLU A 48 -4.90 10.32 -1.92
C GLU A 48 -6.15 9.63 -1.35
N GLU A 49 -6.37 9.91 -0.05
CA GLU A 49 -7.64 10.36 0.54
C GLU A 49 -8.92 9.54 0.28
N GLU A 50 -9.24 8.64 1.21
CA GLU A 50 -10.63 8.31 1.54
C GLU A 50 -11.22 9.45 2.40
N GLU A 51 -11.88 10.45 1.80
CA GLU A 51 -12.84 11.30 2.54
C GLU A 51 -14.07 11.73 1.72
N SER A 52 -15.14 10.94 1.89
CA SER A 52 -16.56 11.31 2.00
C SER A 52 -17.33 11.92 0.81
N GLU A 53 -18.25 11.10 0.25
CA GLU A 53 -19.35 11.55 -0.62
C GLU A 53 -20.32 12.52 0.10
N ASP A 54 -20.27 13.81 -0.21
CA ASP A 54 -21.35 14.76 0.13
C ASP A 54 -22.43 14.76 -0.98
N TYR A 55 -23.54 14.07 -0.70
CA TYR A 55 -24.73 13.98 -1.56
C TYR A 55 -25.45 15.33 -1.66
N TYR A 56 -25.77 15.78 -2.89
CA TYR A 56 -26.71 16.88 -3.14
C TYR A 56 -27.81 16.49 -4.13
#